data_AF-A0A8I1NQK6-F1
#
_entry.id   AF-A0A8I1NQK6-F1
#
_cell.length_a   1.000
_cell.length_b   1.000
_cell.length_c   1.000
_cell.angle_alpha   90.00
_cell.angle_beta   90.00
_cell.angle_gamma   90.00
#
_symmetry.space_group_name_H-M   'P 1'
#
loop_
_entity.id
_entity.type
_entity.pdbx_description
1 polymer ?
#
loop_
_entity_poly.entity_id
_entity_poly.type
_entity_poly.pdbx_seq_one_letter_code
_entity_poly.pdbx_strand_id
1 'polypeptide(L)'
;MARTLRTKLANRWNLSALTQAGAADFGATAADVAEAAQQRADVLERLAHMAEIHGAADALKSAGRYRLFEMARTCDHCPHERKCARALYAASKPCAKDVDFCPNAAEYAALTMAGGAAHAS
;
A
#
# COMPACT_ATOMS: atom_id res chain seq x y z
N MET A 1 24.85 7.67 15.05
CA MET A 1 24.20 7.42 13.74
C MET A 1 23.13 6.30 13.78
N ALA A 2 22.47 6.04 14.92
CA ALA A 2 21.47 4.95 15.08
C ALA A 2 20.01 5.44 15.22
N ARG A 3 19.76 6.76 15.12
CA ARG A 3 18.43 7.37 15.37
C ARG A 3 17.52 7.37 14.13
N THR A 4 18.09 7.31 12.94
CA THR A 4 17.39 7.46 11.65
C THR A 4 16.74 6.17 11.13
N LEU A 5 17.22 4.99 11.55
CA LEU A 5 16.60 3.69 11.25
C LEU A 5 15.37 3.39 12.14
N ARG A 6 15.42 3.80 13.42
CA ARG A 6 14.29 3.70 14.37
C ARG A 6 13.10 4.57 13.92
N THR A 7 13.34 5.75 13.35
CA THR A 7 12.30 6.61 12.74
C THR A 7 11.80 6.08 11.39
N LYS A 8 12.66 5.43 10.60
CA LYS A 8 12.26 4.77 9.34
C LYS A 8 11.44 3.49 9.56
N LEU A 9 11.58 2.83 10.71
CA LEU A 9 10.78 1.68 11.14
C LEU A 9 9.51 2.07 11.92
N ALA A 10 9.52 3.17 12.69
CA ALA A 10 8.34 3.65 13.42
C ALA A 10 7.27 4.29 12.51
N ASN A 11 7.69 4.87 11.37
CA ASN A 11 6.80 5.36 10.30
C ASN A 11 6.43 4.27 9.28
N ARG A 12 6.92 3.04 9.49
CA ARG A 12 6.53 1.90 8.67
C ARG A 12 5.10 1.50 9.08
N TRP A 13 4.09 2.16 8.49
CA TRP A 13 2.74 1.60 8.35
C TRP A 13 1.95 1.44 9.65
N ASN A 14 1.14 2.46 9.99
CA ASN A 14 0.18 2.49 11.10
C ASN A 14 -0.93 1.40 11.06
N LEU A 15 -0.68 0.23 10.47
CA LEU A 15 -1.47 -1.00 10.66
C LEU A 15 -1.29 -1.54 12.08
N SER A 16 -0.12 -1.39 12.70
CA SER A 16 0.09 -1.76 14.11
C SER A 16 -0.69 -0.88 15.10
N ALA A 17 -1.17 0.28 14.66
CA ALA A 17 -2.04 1.18 15.43
C ALA A 17 -3.54 0.89 15.24
N LEU A 18 -3.92 -0.07 14.37
CA LEU A 18 -5.25 -0.69 14.38
C LEU A 18 -5.35 -1.59 15.61
N THR A 19 -5.53 -0.97 16.78
CA THR A 19 -6.13 -1.68 17.90
C THR A 19 -7.54 -2.11 17.50
N GLN A 20 -8.05 -3.22 18.05
CA GLN A 20 -9.43 -3.66 17.80
C GLN A 20 -10.46 -2.52 17.96
N ALA A 21 -10.24 -1.62 18.91
CA ALA A 21 -11.09 -0.45 19.14
C ALA A 21 -11.00 0.57 18.00
N GLY A 22 -9.80 0.89 17.52
CA GLY A 22 -9.62 1.81 16.39
C GLY A 22 -10.07 1.21 15.06
N ALA A 23 -10.08 -0.10 14.91
CA ALA A 23 -10.56 -0.81 13.72
C ALA A 23 -12.09 -0.72 13.57
N ALA A 24 -12.81 -0.89 14.67
CA ALA A 24 -14.27 -0.83 14.69
C ALA A 24 -14.82 0.54 14.25
N ASP A 25 -14.14 1.64 14.61
CA ASP A 25 -14.51 3.01 14.20
C ASP A 25 -14.41 3.25 12.69
N PHE A 26 -13.66 2.42 11.95
CA PHE A 26 -13.55 2.47 10.49
C PHE A 26 -14.31 1.33 9.80
N GLY A 27 -15.15 0.58 10.53
CA GLY A 27 -15.90 -0.56 9.99
C GLY A 27 -15.06 -1.83 9.78
N ALA A 28 -13.81 -1.85 10.26
CA ALA A 28 -12.97 -3.05 10.23
C ALA A 28 -13.34 -3.98 11.40
N THR A 29 -13.43 -5.27 11.10
CA THR A 29 -13.81 -6.32 12.04
C THR A 29 -12.61 -6.84 12.82
N ALA A 30 -12.86 -7.61 13.88
CA ALA A 30 -11.79 -8.31 14.59
C ALA A 30 -11.00 -9.28 13.68
N ALA A 31 -11.65 -9.83 12.63
CA ALA A 31 -10.99 -10.67 11.64
C ALA A 31 -10.01 -9.87 10.77
N ASP A 32 -10.38 -8.64 10.38
CA ASP A 32 -9.51 -7.76 9.60
C ASP A 32 -8.23 -7.39 10.35
N VAL A 33 -8.33 -7.18 11.67
CA VAL A 33 -7.16 -6.93 12.54
C VAL A 33 -6.25 -8.15 12.65
N ALA A 34 -6.84 -9.34 12.78
CA ALA A 34 -6.07 -10.59 12.83
C ALA A 34 -5.39 -10.90 11.48
N GLU A 35 -6.02 -10.53 10.37
CA GLU A 35 -5.47 -10.64 9.02
C GLU A 35 -4.32 -9.65 8.81
N ALA A 36 -4.48 -8.38 9.23
CA ALA A 36 -3.42 -7.38 9.21
C ALA A 36 -2.15 -7.84 9.96
N ALA A 37 -2.32 -8.51 11.10
CA ALA A 37 -1.20 -9.03 11.89
C ALA A 37 -0.44 -10.18 11.21
N GLN A 38 -1.06 -10.86 10.24
CA GLN A 38 -0.48 -11.98 9.48
C GLN A 38 0.09 -11.58 8.12
N GLN A 39 -0.11 -10.33 7.69
CA GLN A 39 0.38 -9.83 6.40
C GLN A 39 1.90 -9.97 6.31
N ARG A 40 2.37 -10.30 5.11
CA ARG A 40 3.81 -10.43 4.88
C ARG A 40 4.52 -9.07 5.01
N ALA A 41 5.74 -9.11 5.54
CA ALA A 41 6.53 -7.92 5.85
C ALA A 41 6.88 -7.04 4.62
N ASP A 42 6.78 -7.60 3.40
CA ASP A 42 7.11 -6.96 2.12
C ASP A 42 5.90 -6.38 1.37
N VAL A 43 4.66 -6.73 1.74
CA VAL A 43 3.42 -6.21 1.10
C VAL A 43 3.46 -4.70 0.98
N LEU A 44 3.94 -4.12 2.04
CA LEU A 44 3.98 -2.71 2.29
C LEU A 44 4.97 -2.01 1.34
N GLU A 45 6.19 -2.53 1.28
CA GLU A 45 7.20 -2.08 0.32
C GLU A 45 6.73 -2.23 -1.13
N ARG A 46 6.10 -3.36 -1.47
CA ARG A 46 5.54 -3.62 -2.80
C ARG A 46 4.47 -2.61 -3.18
N LEU A 47 3.55 -2.30 -2.27
CA LEU A 47 2.51 -1.29 -2.49
C LEU A 47 3.10 0.09 -2.77
N ALA A 48 4.18 0.47 -2.08
CA ALA A 48 4.86 1.75 -2.28
C ALA A 48 5.55 1.81 -3.66
N HIS A 49 6.31 0.78 -4.05
CA HIS A 49 6.93 0.74 -5.38
C HIS A 49 5.90 0.73 -6.51
N MET A 50 4.80 -0.02 -6.34
CA MET A 50 3.70 -0.01 -7.30
C MET A 50 3.05 1.37 -7.41
N ALA A 51 2.86 2.08 -6.30
CA ALA A 51 2.35 3.45 -6.33
C ALA A 51 3.29 4.40 -7.08
N GLU A 52 4.61 4.25 -6.96
CA GLU A 52 5.57 5.03 -7.75
C GLU A 52 5.41 4.78 -9.26
N ILE A 53 5.24 3.51 -9.67
CA ILE A 53 5.04 3.13 -11.08
C ILE A 53 3.74 3.74 -11.65
N HIS A 54 2.69 3.80 -10.84
CA HIS A 54 1.39 4.37 -11.22
C HIS A 54 1.28 5.89 -10.95
N GLY A 55 2.34 6.56 -10.48
CA GLY A 55 2.31 7.99 -10.15
C GLY A 55 1.46 8.37 -8.93
N ALA A 56 1.11 7.38 -8.09
CA ALA A 56 0.26 7.52 -6.91
C ALA A 56 1.03 7.61 -5.58
N ALA A 57 2.37 7.74 -5.61
CA ALA A 57 3.21 7.63 -4.41
C ALA A 57 2.84 8.61 -3.28
N ASP A 58 2.56 9.87 -3.61
CA ASP A 58 2.17 10.86 -2.61
C ASP A 58 0.70 10.71 -2.18
N ALA A 59 -0.20 10.39 -3.12
CA ALA A 59 -1.60 10.13 -2.82
C ALA A 59 -1.79 8.88 -1.93
N LEU A 60 -0.91 7.89 -2.05
CA LEU A 60 -0.91 6.70 -1.19
C LEU A 60 -0.57 7.07 0.27
N LYS A 61 0.32 8.04 0.51
CA LYS A 61 0.69 8.48 1.86
C LYS A 61 -0.45 9.17 2.59
N SER A 62 -1.33 9.85 1.85
CA SER A 62 -2.52 10.52 2.39
C SER A 62 -3.79 9.67 2.28
N ALA A 63 -3.70 8.46 1.74
CA ALA A 63 -4.84 7.57 1.62
C ALA A 63 -5.43 7.23 3.00
N GLY A 64 -6.76 7.14 3.06
CA GLY A 64 -7.46 6.69 4.26
C GLY A 64 -7.00 5.30 4.70
N ARG A 65 -6.95 5.07 6.02
CA ARG A 65 -6.42 3.83 6.60
C ARG A 65 -7.13 2.57 6.12
N TYR A 66 -8.46 2.63 6.00
CA TYR A 66 -9.26 1.51 5.50
C TYR A 66 -8.91 1.16 4.05
N ARG A 67 -8.77 2.16 3.19
CA ARG A 67 -8.38 1.96 1.79
C ARG A 67 -6.98 1.35 1.67
N LEU A 68 -6.03 1.81 2.49
CA LEU A 68 -4.69 1.23 2.53
C LEU A 68 -4.71 -0.23 3.01
N PHE A 69 -5.55 -0.56 3.99
CA PHE A 69 -5.75 -1.93 4.46
C PHE A 69 -6.29 -2.85 3.36
N GLU A 70 -7.35 -2.44 2.64
CA GLU A 70 -7.92 -3.21 1.53
C GLU A 70 -6.92 -3.43 0.39
N MET A 71 -6.14 -2.41 0.03
CA MET A 71 -5.06 -2.54 -0.95
C MET A 71 -3.97 -3.51 -0.47
N ALA A 72 -3.60 -3.46 0.81
CA ALA A 72 -2.59 -4.36 1.39
C ALA A 72 -3.10 -5.80 1.41
N ARG A 73 -4.35 -6.01 1.80
CA ARG A 73 -5.04 -7.30 1.77
C ARG A 73 -5.04 -7.91 0.37
N THR A 74 -5.45 -7.11 -0.63
CA THR A 74 -5.44 -7.50 -2.04
C THR A 74 -4.03 -7.86 -2.53
N CYS A 75 -3.02 -7.09 -2.11
CA CYS A 75 -1.62 -7.33 -2.49
C CYS A 75 -1.03 -8.61 -1.86
N ASP A 76 -1.39 -8.90 -0.61
CA ASP A 76 -0.94 -10.07 0.16
C ASP A 76 -1.50 -11.38 -0.41
N HIS A 77 -2.77 -11.36 -0.87
CA HIS A 77 -3.46 -12.53 -1.45
C HIS A 77 -3.30 -12.65 -2.97
N CYS A 78 -2.55 -11.73 -3.60
CA CYS A 78 -2.44 -11.69 -5.06
C CYS A 78 -1.65 -12.89 -5.61
N PRO A 79 -2.19 -13.65 -6.60
CA PRO A 79 -1.50 -14.80 -7.18
C PRO A 79 -0.31 -14.42 -8.07
N HIS A 80 -0.15 -13.14 -8.41
CA HIS A 80 0.89 -12.64 -9.31
C HIS A 80 2.15 -12.16 -8.60
N GLU A 81 2.36 -12.55 -7.32
CA GLU A 81 3.50 -12.13 -6.51
C GLU A 81 4.86 -12.29 -7.23
N ARG A 82 5.13 -13.47 -7.81
CA ARG A 82 6.40 -13.73 -8.50
C ARG A 82 6.59 -12.83 -9.73
N LYS A 83 5.51 -12.54 -10.45
CA LYS A 83 5.51 -11.62 -11.60
C LYS A 83 5.75 -10.17 -11.13
N CYS A 84 5.12 -9.79 -10.01
CA CYS A 84 5.32 -8.50 -9.34
C CYS A 84 6.77 -8.32 -8.91
N ALA A 85 7.35 -9.26 -8.16
CA ALA A 85 8.74 -9.19 -7.74
C ALA A 85 9.69 -9.08 -8.95
N ARG A 86 9.46 -9.89 -10.00
CA ARG A 86 10.29 -9.82 -11.22
C ARG A 86 10.22 -8.46 -11.90
N ALA A 87 9.03 -7.84 -11.98
CA ALA A 87 8.87 -6.52 -12.57
C ALA A 87 9.50 -5.42 -11.70
N LEU A 88 9.30 -5.47 -10.38
CA LEU A 88 9.81 -4.46 -9.44
C LEU A 88 11.33 -4.49 -9.29
N TYR A 89 11.94 -5.67 -9.35
CA TYR A 89 13.38 -5.87 -9.19
C TYR A 89 14.10 -6.06 -10.53
N ALA A 90 13.45 -5.76 -11.66
CA ALA A 90 14.11 -5.73 -12.95
C ALA A 90 15.18 -4.61 -12.98
N ALA A 91 16.26 -4.84 -13.73
CA ALA A 91 17.34 -3.85 -13.88
C ALA A 91 16.87 -2.55 -14.58
N SER A 92 15.86 -2.66 -15.45
CA SER A 92 15.18 -1.54 -16.08
C SER A 92 14.06 -1.02 -15.19
N LYS A 93 13.90 0.30 -15.12
CA LYS A 93 12.77 0.92 -14.41
C LYS A 93 11.43 0.48 -15.03
N PRO A 94 10.55 -0.21 -14.28
CA PRO A 94 9.27 -0.67 -14.81
C PRO A 94 8.31 0.50 -15.06
N CYS A 95 7.41 0.33 -16.03
CA CYS A 95 6.30 1.25 -16.30
C CYS A 95 4.94 0.59 -15.99
N ALA A 96 3.86 1.39 -16.02
CA ALA A 96 2.51 0.90 -15.70
C ALA A 96 2.07 -0.29 -16.57
N LYS A 97 2.55 -0.39 -17.82
CA LYS A 97 2.25 -1.52 -18.71
C LYS A 97 2.90 -2.83 -18.25
N ASP A 98 4.09 -2.76 -17.65
CA ASP A 98 4.80 -3.94 -17.15
C ASP A 98 4.10 -4.58 -15.95
N VAL A 99 3.20 -3.83 -15.30
CA VAL A 99 2.48 -4.22 -14.09
C VAL A 99 0.95 -4.15 -14.24
N ASP A 100 0.46 -4.22 -15.48
CA ASP A 100 -0.97 -4.21 -15.82
C ASP A 100 -1.79 -5.32 -15.16
N PHE A 101 -1.13 -6.40 -14.77
CA PHE A 101 -1.67 -7.53 -14.03
C PHE A 101 -1.95 -7.23 -12.55
N CYS A 102 -1.51 -6.07 -12.04
CA CYS A 102 -1.70 -5.74 -10.64
C CYS A 102 -3.19 -5.53 -10.32
N PRO A 103 -3.78 -6.29 -9.37
CA PRO A 103 -5.19 -6.12 -9.02
C PRO A 103 -5.50 -4.74 -8.39
N ASN A 104 -4.49 -4.07 -7.81
CA ASN A 104 -4.62 -2.72 -7.26
C ASN A 104 -4.46 -1.60 -8.31
N ALA A 105 -4.26 -1.91 -9.60
CA ALA A 105 -4.01 -0.89 -10.63
C ALA A 105 -5.11 0.19 -10.68
N ALA A 106 -6.38 -0.21 -10.56
CA ALA A 106 -7.51 0.72 -10.52
C ALA A 106 -7.50 1.61 -9.27
N GLU A 107 -7.09 1.08 -8.12
CA GLU A 107 -6.98 1.84 -6.88
C GLU A 107 -5.91 2.92 -6.96
N TYR A 108 -4.75 2.61 -7.54
CA TYR A 108 -3.71 3.62 -7.79
C TYR A 108 -4.19 4.72 -8.72
N ALA A 109 -4.91 4.38 -9.80
CA ALA A 109 -5.50 5.36 -10.71
C ALA A 109 -6.54 6.23 -10.01
N ALA A 110 -7.36 5.67 -9.13
CA ALA A 110 -8.33 6.42 -8.36
C ALA A 110 -7.68 7.34 -7.32
N LEU A 111 -6.53 6.96 -6.74
CA LEU A 111 -5.76 7.81 -5.84
C LEU A 111 -5.18 9.04 -6.55
N THR A 112 -4.67 8.90 -7.79
CA THR A 112 -4.14 10.05 -8.55
C THR A 112 -5.24 11.02 -8.96
N MET A 113 -6.42 10.52 -9.33
CA MET A 113 -7.58 11.36 -9.67
C MET A 113 -8.11 12.13 -8.45
N ALA A 114 -8.15 11.49 -7.27
CA ALA A 114 -8.60 12.15 -6.03
C ALA A 114 -7.61 13.22 -5.54
N GLY A 115 -6.30 13.01 -5.73
CA GLY A 115 -5.26 14.00 -5.40
C GLY A 115 -5.29 15.25 -6.28
N GLY A 116 -5.76 15.14 -7.52
CA GLY A 116 -5.91 16.27 -8.44
C GLY A 116 -7.04 17.25 -8.05
N ALA A 117 -8.07 16.79 -7.34
CA ALA A 117 -9.18 17.63 -6.90
C ALA A 117 -8.82 18.53 -5.70
N ALA A 118 -7.80 18.19 -4.93
CA ALA A 118 -7.40 18.92 -3.72
C ALA A 118 -6.38 20.06 -3.96
N HIS A 119 -6.05 20.37 -5.21
CA HIS A 119 -5.17 21.49 -5.60
C HIS A 119 -5.84 22.52 -6.52
N ALA A 120 -7.16 22.40 -6.73
CA ALA A 120 -7.96 23.33 -7.55
C ALA A 120 -8.95 24.17 -6.71
N SER A 121 -8.65 24.43 -5.44
CA SER A 121 -9.44 25.32 -4.57
C SER A 121 -8.53 26.26 -3.80
#